data_AF-A0A7C7YIC0-F1
#
_entry.id   AF-A0A7C7YIC0-F1
#
_cell.length_a   1.000
_cell.length_b   1.000
_cell.length_c   1.000
_cell.angle_alpha   90.00
_cell.angle_beta   90.00
_cell.angle_gamma   90.00
#
_symmetry.space_group_name_H-M   'P 1'
#
loop_
_entity.id
_entity.type
_entity.pdbx_description
1 polymer ?
#
loop_
_entity_poly.entity_id
_entity_poly.type
_entity_poly.pdbx_seq_one_letter_code
_entity_poly.pdbx_strand_id
1 'polypeptide(L)'
;MRAMILAAGLGTRMGPLSNLRAKPALPVLGRPVIAWLLELLAHHGVEETAVNLHHLPRSIENAVDRFAPSGLSVTYSREVTPLGTGGGIASQADFLAQSEPALVLAGDMVLDCDLTTLVAQHRKSGADCTLVLQARCRHNQHFGTLGIDAQGSLRRIADRFDLGGEVRSGVFVGLRILSPSLFRALPDRAPGTAFEDLSDWWAPLLAAGKAKIRCQLLNPEQLQWQPVGTPGEYLTANLSPPHVTFLAEAERAAPGTLILGEERDLVLGAGAQLGQGSRLRRSVVWEKETVPPNFHGRGGVFADGNFYFGDTDPVEGAGQAGNPGRKSNDG
;
A
#
# COMPACT_ATOMS: atom_id res chain seq x y z
N MET A 1 -4.03 -18.85 -8.78
CA MET A 1 -3.14 -18.59 -7.60
C MET A 1 -3.91 -17.82 -6.53
N ARG A 2 -3.49 -17.87 -5.26
CA ARG A 2 -4.10 -17.09 -4.16
C ARG A 2 -3.19 -16.00 -3.63
N ALA A 3 -3.81 -14.90 -3.20
CA ALA A 3 -3.11 -13.77 -2.61
C ALA A 3 -3.80 -13.24 -1.34
N MET A 4 -3.08 -12.40 -0.59
CA MET A 4 -3.65 -11.56 0.46
C MET A 4 -3.13 -10.12 0.34
N ILE A 5 -4.01 -9.15 0.54
CA ILE A 5 -3.65 -7.74 0.71
C ILE A 5 -3.83 -7.35 2.17
N LEU A 6 -2.76 -6.85 2.78
CA LEU A 6 -2.74 -6.35 4.16
C LEU A 6 -3.28 -4.91 4.21
N ALA A 7 -4.49 -4.75 4.71
CA ALA A 7 -5.28 -3.53 4.67
C ALA A 7 -5.87 -3.11 6.04
N ALA A 8 -5.53 -3.82 7.12
CA ALA A 8 -6.01 -3.53 8.49
C ALA A 8 -5.26 -2.39 9.23
N GLY A 9 -4.33 -1.69 8.57
CA GLY A 9 -3.54 -0.63 9.20
C GLY A 9 -4.36 0.62 9.53
N LEU A 10 -4.08 1.25 10.68
CA LEU A 10 -4.73 2.49 11.13
C LEU A 10 -4.40 3.72 10.26
N GLY A 11 -3.27 3.68 9.58
CA GLY A 11 -2.88 4.74 8.67
C GLY A 11 -2.48 6.06 9.31
N THR A 12 -2.06 6.07 10.59
CA THR A 12 -1.75 7.26 11.39
C THR A 12 -0.87 8.32 10.71
N ARG A 13 0.15 7.92 9.93
CA ARG A 13 1.03 8.84 9.17
C ARG A 13 0.34 9.60 8.03
N MET A 14 -0.83 9.14 7.59
CA MET A 14 -1.66 9.83 6.60
C MET A 14 -2.47 10.98 7.22
N GLY A 15 -2.49 11.08 8.56
CA GLY A 15 -3.15 12.17 9.26
C GLY A 15 -4.65 12.22 8.97
N PRO A 16 -5.23 13.44 8.84
CA PRO A 16 -6.68 13.62 8.71
C PRO A 16 -7.34 12.85 7.56
N LEU A 17 -6.63 12.65 6.44
CA LEU A 17 -7.17 11.93 5.28
C LEU A 17 -7.54 10.47 5.63
N SER A 18 -6.80 9.84 6.57
CA SER A 18 -7.13 8.49 7.04
C SER A 18 -8.40 8.41 7.90
N ASN A 19 -8.88 9.53 8.44
CA ASN A 19 -10.16 9.57 9.16
C ASN A 19 -11.35 9.60 8.20
N LEU A 20 -11.14 10.00 6.94
CA LEU A 20 -12.17 10.06 5.91
C LEU A 20 -12.32 8.72 5.18
N ARG A 21 -11.18 8.09 4.84
CA ARG A 21 -11.11 6.79 4.14
C ARG A 21 -9.93 5.98 4.65
N ALA A 22 -10.08 4.66 4.71
CA ALA A 22 -8.92 3.80 4.95
C ALA A 22 -7.87 3.99 3.84
N LYS A 23 -6.59 3.85 4.18
CA LYS A 23 -5.49 4.06 3.21
C LYS A 23 -5.67 3.30 1.88
N PRO A 24 -6.00 1.99 1.88
CA PRO A 24 -6.21 1.25 0.62
C PRO A 24 -7.39 1.77 -0.21
N ALA A 25 -8.31 2.53 0.39
CA ALA A 25 -9.46 3.14 -0.26
C ALA A 25 -9.22 4.57 -0.76
N LEU A 26 -8.03 5.16 -0.50
CA LEU A 26 -7.70 6.51 -0.98
C LEU A 26 -7.56 6.52 -2.51
N PRO A 27 -8.07 7.55 -3.21
CA PRO A 27 -8.06 7.58 -4.67
C PRO A 27 -6.71 8.08 -5.24
N VAL A 28 -6.04 7.24 -6.01
CA VAL A 28 -4.92 7.62 -6.89
C VAL A 28 -5.43 7.64 -8.32
N LEU A 29 -5.41 8.82 -8.96
CA LEU A 29 -6.05 9.07 -10.25
C LEU A 29 -7.54 8.66 -10.26
N GLY A 30 -8.23 8.86 -9.15
CA GLY A 30 -9.63 8.46 -8.97
C GLY A 30 -9.85 6.97 -8.73
N ARG A 31 -8.82 6.13 -8.83
CA ARG A 31 -8.87 4.69 -8.49
C ARG A 31 -8.38 4.44 -7.07
N PRO A 32 -9.11 3.72 -6.21
CA PRO A 32 -8.63 3.33 -4.88
C PRO A 32 -7.27 2.60 -4.96
N VAL A 33 -6.35 2.86 -4.02
CA VAL A 33 -5.02 2.19 -3.98
C VAL A 33 -5.14 0.66 -4.10
N ILE A 34 -6.10 0.04 -3.41
CA ILE A 34 -6.33 -1.40 -3.46
C ILE A 34 -6.67 -1.90 -4.87
N ALA A 35 -7.35 -1.09 -5.69
CA ALA A 35 -7.71 -1.47 -7.05
C ALA A 35 -6.46 -1.69 -7.92
N TRP A 36 -5.42 -0.88 -7.75
CA TRP A 36 -4.15 -1.07 -8.46
C TRP A 36 -3.51 -2.41 -8.16
N LEU A 37 -3.55 -2.84 -6.89
CA LEU A 37 -3.03 -4.14 -6.46
C LEU A 37 -3.88 -5.29 -6.99
N LEU A 38 -5.21 -5.16 -6.98
CA LEU A 38 -6.12 -6.17 -7.53
C LEU A 38 -5.91 -6.36 -9.04
N GLU A 39 -5.73 -5.28 -9.79
CA GLU A 39 -5.43 -5.31 -11.23
C GLU A 39 -4.07 -5.99 -11.50
N LEU A 40 -3.03 -5.65 -10.73
CA LEU A 40 -1.73 -6.33 -10.80
C LEU A 40 -1.86 -7.83 -10.55
N LEU A 41 -2.61 -8.22 -9.50
CA LEU A 41 -2.82 -9.61 -9.14
C LEU A 41 -3.58 -10.38 -10.24
N ALA A 42 -4.68 -9.81 -10.74
CA ALA A 42 -5.48 -10.40 -11.81
C ALA A 42 -4.67 -10.56 -13.10
N HIS A 43 -3.88 -9.55 -13.48
CA HIS A 43 -3.00 -9.58 -14.64
C HIS A 43 -2.02 -10.75 -14.61
N HIS A 44 -1.53 -11.12 -13.43
CA HIS A 44 -0.62 -12.24 -13.23
C HIS A 44 -1.31 -13.57 -12.89
N GLY A 45 -2.63 -13.69 -13.06
CA GLY A 45 -3.36 -14.96 -12.92
C GLY A 45 -3.68 -15.36 -11.47
N VAL A 46 -3.81 -14.37 -10.58
CA VAL A 46 -4.43 -14.59 -9.27
C VAL A 46 -5.94 -14.59 -9.45
N GLU A 47 -6.61 -15.56 -8.82
CA GLU A 47 -8.06 -15.78 -8.98
C GLU A 47 -8.82 -15.55 -7.66
N GLU A 48 -8.15 -15.71 -6.52
CA GLU A 48 -8.75 -15.49 -5.20
C GLU A 48 -7.80 -14.64 -4.33
N THR A 49 -8.34 -13.61 -3.70
CA THR A 49 -7.58 -12.71 -2.82
C THR A 49 -8.32 -12.47 -1.50
N ALA A 50 -7.63 -12.68 -0.38
CA ALA A 50 -8.10 -12.25 0.94
C ALA A 50 -7.68 -10.80 1.23
N VAL A 51 -8.51 -10.03 1.91
CA VAL A 51 -8.20 -8.67 2.36
C VAL A 51 -8.53 -8.57 3.84
N ASN A 52 -7.54 -8.29 4.70
CA ASN A 52 -7.84 -8.06 6.11
C ASN A 52 -8.34 -6.62 6.35
N LEU A 53 -9.35 -6.47 7.20
CA LEU A 53 -10.07 -5.23 7.41
C LEU A 53 -10.11 -4.87 8.89
N HIS A 54 -9.84 -3.60 9.23
CA HIS A 54 -9.99 -3.09 10.58
C HIS A 54 -10.49 -1.63 10.59
N HIS A 55 -9.64 -0.68 10.17
CA HIS A 55 -9.96 0.75 10.15
C HIS A 55 -10.85 1.09 8.95
N LEU A 56 -11.99 1.76 9.19
CA LEU A 56 -12.98 2.16 8.18
C LEU A 56 -13.25 1.08 7.10
N PRO A 57 -13.62 -0.16 7.50
CA PRO A 57 -13.61 -1.33 6.61
C PRO A 57 -14.57 -1.17 5.43
N ARG A 58 -15.70 -0.49 5.64
CA ARG A 58 -16.69 -0.17 4.59
C ARG A 58 -16.11 0.63 3.43
N SER A 59 -15.12 1.48 3.68
CA SER A 59 -14.46 2.24 2.62
C SER A 59 -13.69 1.34 1.65
N ILE A 60 -13.11 0.26 2.16
CA ILE A 60 -12.37 -0.73 1.38
C ILE A 60 -13.35 -1.67 0.66
N GLU A 61 -14.39 -2.14 1.33
CA GLU A 61 -15.44 -2.97 0.71
C GLU A 61 -16.07 -2.26 -0.49
N ASN A 62 -16.52 -1.02 -0.31
CA ASN A 62 -17.09 -0.22 -1.41
C ASN A 62 -16.08 0.01 -2.56
N ALA A 63 -14.79 0.14 -2.24
CA ALA A 63 -13.75 0.27 -3.26
C ALA A 63 -13.58 -1.02 -4.07
N VAL A 64 -13.54 -2.17 -3.40
CA VAL A 64 -13.45 -3.49 -4.04
C VAL A 64 -14.69 -3.75 -4.90
N ASP A 65 -15.89 -3.52 -4.38
CA ASP A 65 -17.15 -3.74 -5.10
C ASP A 65 -17.21 -2.96 -6.42
N ARG A 66 -16.61 -1.77 -6.47
CA ARG A 66 -16.61 -0.90 -7.65
C ARG A 66 -15.46 -1.18 -8.63
N PHE A 67 -14.32 -1.67 -8.15
CA PHE A 67 -13.08 -1.69 -8.94
C PHE A 67 -12.37 -3.05 -9.03
N ALA A 68 -12.88 -4.10 -8.39
CA ALA A 68 -12.30 -5.43 -8.53
C ALA A 68 -12.37 -5.90 -10.01
N PRO A 69 -11.27 -6.44 -10.57
CA PRO A 69 -11.28 -7.03 -11.90
C PRO A 69 -12.28 -8.19 -12.00
N SER A 70 -12.90 -8.34 -13.17
CA SER A 70 -13.78 -9.47 -13.43
C SER A 70 -13.00 -10.79 -13.31
N GLY A 71 -13.59 -11.78 -12.62
CA GLY A 71 -12.97 -13.09 -12.40
C GLY A 71 -12.04 -13.17 -11.18
N LEU A 72 -11.74 -12.06 -10.50
CA LEU A 72 -11.03 -12.06 -9.23
C LEU A 72 -12.02 -12.12 -8.07
N SER A 73 -12.00 -13.21 -7.32
CA SER A 73 -12.80 -13.36 -6.09
C SER A 73 -12.09 -12.71 -4.91
N VAL A 74 -12.80 -11.87 -4.15
CA VAL A 74 -12.26 -11.20 -2.96
C VAL A 74 -13.02 -11.64 -1.71
N THR A 75 -12.28 -12.10 -0.70
CA THR A 75 -12.80 -12.44 0.63
C THR A 75 -12.25 -11.50 1.70
N TYR A 76 -13.01 -11.29 2.77
CA TYR A 76 -12.64 -10.33 3.82
C TYR A 76 -12.34 -11.04 5.15
N SER A 77 -11.20 -10.68 5.76
CA SER A 77 -10.80 -11.12 7.10
C SER A 77 -10.89 -9.95 8.07
N ARG A 78 -11.97 -9.87 8.86
CA ARG A 78 -12.19 -8.74 9.77
C ARG A 78 -11.44 -8.91 11.08
N GLU A 79 -10.67 -7.90 11.45
CA GLU A 79 -9.90 -7.84 12.69
C GLU A 79 -10.60 -6.91 13.69
N VAL A 80 -10.94 -7.43 14.88
CA VAL A 80 -11.52 -6.62 15.97
C VAL A 80 -10.48 -5.62 16.49
N THR A 81 -9.24 -6.06 16.61
CA THR A 81 -8.07 -5.24 16.94
C THR A 81 -6.98 -5.53 15.90
N PRO A 82 -6.12 -4.55 15.54
CA PRO A 82 -5.06 -4.78 14.58
C PRO A 82 -4.14 -5.93 15.03
N LEU A 83 -3.99 -6.96 14.20
CA LEU A 83 -3.21 -8.17 14.53
C LEU A 83 -1.74 -8.09 14.09
N GLY A 84 -1.31 -6.95 13.54
CA GLY A 84 -0.01 -6.83 12.88
C GLY A 84 0.06 -7.64 11.58
N THR A 85 1.19 -7.55 10.87
CA THR A 85 1.35 -8.22 9.58
C THR A 85 1.33 -9.75 9.73
N GLY A 86 2.00 -10.28 10.75
CA GLY A 86 2.06 -11.71 11.03
C GLY A 86 0.72 -12.26 11.47
N GLY A 87 0.01 -11.57 12.37
CA GLY A 87 -1.31 -12.01 12.82
C GLY A 87 -2.38 -11.96 11.74
N GLY A 88 -2.34 -10.96 10.85
CA GLY A 88 -3.20 -10.91 9.66
C GLY A 88 -2.96 -12.10 8.73
N ILE A 89 -1.70 -12.41 8.41
CA ILE A 89 -1.33 -13.57 7.59
C ILE A 89 -1.76 -14.89 8.26
N ALA A 90 -1.51 -15.03 9.57
CA ALA A 90 -1.88 -16.21 10.34
C ALA A 90 -3.40 -16.47 10.33
N SER A 91 -4.20 -15.41 10.40
CA SER A 91 -5.67 -15.48 10.35
C SER A 91 -6.21 -16.00 9.01
N GLN A 92 -5.39 -16.01 7.96
CA GLN A 92 -5.73 -16.52 6.63
C GLN A 92 -4.81 -17.67 6.19
N ALA A 93 -4.12 -18.32 7.13
CA ALA A 93 -3.14 -19.36 6.82
C ALA A 93 -3.75 -20.53 6.03
N ASP A 94 -4.93 -21.02 6.42
CA ASP A 94 -5.61 -22.12 5.72
C ASP A 94 -6.02 -21.76 4.29
N PHE A 95 -6.42 -20.50 4.07
CA PHE A 95 -6.73 -20.00 2.74
C PHE A 95 -5.47 -19.89 1.87
N LEU A 96 -4.40 -19.34 2.42
CA LEU A 96 -3.13 -19.13 1.72
C LEU A 96 -2.40 -20.46 1.44
N ALA A 97 -2.46 -21.42 2.36
CA ALA A 97 -1.81 -22.73 2.23
C ALA A 97 -2.37 -23.59 1.08
N GLN A 98 -3.54 -23.25 0.54
CA GLN A 98 -4.13 -23.91 -0.63
C GLN A 98 -3.52 -23.44 -1.97
N SER A 99 -2.57 -22.49 -1.95
CA SER A 99 -1.84 -22.03 -3.13
C SER A 99 -0.35 -22.29 -2.99
N GLU A 100 0.29 -22.73 -4.08
CA GLU A 100 1.73 -23.03 -4.09
C GLU A 100 2.45 -22.26 -5.21
N PRO A 101 3.06 -21.10 -4.91
CA PRO A 101 3.02 -20.35 -3.65
C PRO A 101 1.77 -19.45 -3.52
N ALA A 102 1.63 -18.79 -2.38
CA ALA A 102 0.71 -17.67 -2.17
C ALA A 102 1.45 -16.32 -2.18
N LEU A 103 0.75 -15.25 -2.55
CA LEU A 103 1.28 -13.88 -2.54
C LEU A 103 0.73 -13.09 -1.35
N VAL A 104 1.56 -12.26 -0.71
CA VAL A 104 1.09 -11.32 0.33
C VAL A 104 1.67 -9.93 0.06
N LEU A 105 0.79 -8.93 -0.01
CA LEU A 105 1.13 -7.55 -0.37
C LEU A 105 0.69 -6.57 0.73
N ALA A 106 1.46 -5.51 0.96
CA ALA A 106 0.97 -4.33 1.67
C ALA A 106 -0.09 -3.60 0.84
N GLY A 107 -1.17 -3.12 1.48
CA GLY A 107 -2.31 -2.51 0.81
C GLY A 107 -2.22 -1.00 0.56
N ASP A 108 -1.12 -0.35 0.92
CA ASP A 108 -0.95 1.11 0.89
C ASP A 108 0.14 1.56 -0.11
N MET A 109 0.13 0.98 -1.31
CA MET A 109 1.09 1.30 -2.38
C MET A 109 0.53 1.07 -3.78
N VAL A 110 1.11 1.74 -4.76
CA VAL A 110 1.05 1.32 -6.17
C VAL A 110 2.34 0.56 -6.48
N LEU A 111 2.19 -0.64 -7.04
CA LEU A 111 3.28 -1.58 -7.30
C LEU A 111 3.17 -2.10 -8.73
N ASP A 112 4.29 -2.22 -9.43
CA ASP A 112 4.39 -2.98 -10.66
C ASP A 112 5.72 -3.73 -10.74
N CYS A 113 5.64 -5.04 -10.94
CA CYS A 113 6.75 -5.95 -11.19
C CYS A 113 6.19 -7.27 -11.76
N ASP A 114 7.01 -8.02 -12.49
CA ASP A 114 6.61 -9.29 -13.08
C ASP A 114 6.44 -10.38 -12.00
N LEU A 115 5.22 -10.51 -11.46
CA LEU A 115 4.90 -11.50 -10.43
C LEU A 115 5.04 -12.93 -10.96
N THR A 116 4.77 -13.17 -12.25
CA THR A 116 4.89 -14.48 -12.88
C THR A 116 6.34 -14.97 -12.85
N THR A 117 7.28 -14.12 -13.23
CA THR A 117 8.72 -14.41 -13.15
C THR A 117 9.17 -14.61 -11.70
N LEU A 118 8.74 -13.74 -10.78
CA LEU A 118 9.10 -13.85 -9.37
C LEU A 118 8.60 -15.15 -8.72
N VAL A 119 7.38 -15.58 -9.04
CA VAL A 119 6.82 -16.87 -8.61
C VAL A 119 7.61 -18.05 -9.18
N ALA A 120 7.98 -18.01 -10.46
CA ALA A 120 8.80 -19.05 -11.06
C ALA A 120 10.19 -19.15 -10.39
N GLN A 121 10.81 -18.01 -10.09
CA GLN A 121 12.08 -17.95 -9.36
C GLN A 121 11.95 -18.47 -7.92
N HIS A 122 10.87 -18.13 -7.23
CA HIS A 122 10.57 -18.65 -5.89
C HIS A 122 10.51 -20.18 -5.91
N ARG A 123 9.70 -20.77 -6.80
CA ARG A 123 9.59 -22.23 -6.96
C ARG A 123 10.94 -22.88 -7.23
N LYS A 124 11.73 -22.34 -8.17
CA LYS A 124 13.07 -22.86 -8.49
C LYS A 124 14.03 -22.78 -7.30
N SER A 125 13.86 -21.79 -6.42
CA SER A 125 14.73 -21.60 -5.28
C SER A 125 14.45 -22.56 -4.13
N GLY A 126 13.25 -23.15 -4.06
CA GLY A 126 12.78 -23.96 -2.92
C GLY A 126 12.82 -23.20 -1.60
N ALA A 127 12.61 -21.88 -1.62
CA ALA A 127 12.56 -21.05 -0.42
C ALA A 127 11.19 -21.15 0.24
N ASP A 128 11.13 -21.13 1.57
CA ASP A 128 9.87 -21.06 2.31
C ASP A 128 9.21 -19.68 2.14
N CYS A 129 10.04 -18.64 2.02
CA CYS A 129 9.61 -17.27 1.78
C CYS A 129 10.58 -16.56 0.82
N THR A 130 10.03 -15.75 -0.08
CA THR A 130 10.79 -14.78 -0.88
C THR A 130 10.28 -13.38 -0.66
N LEU A 131 11.16 -12.48 -0.22
CA LEU A 131 10.88 -11.07 0.00
C LEU A 131 11.35 -10.25 -1.21
N VAL A 132 10.52 -9.35 -1.71
CA VAL A 132 10.91 -8.46 -2.82
C VAL A 132 11.49 -7.17 -2.27
N LEU A 133 12.68 -6.82 -2.73
CA LEU A 133 13.42 -5.63 -2.31
C LEU A 133 13.68 -4.73 -3.50
N GLN A 134 13.62 -3.42 -3.26
CA GLN A 134 14.09 -2.43 -4.23
C GLN A 134 15.53 -2.01 -3.90
N ALA A 135 16.41 -2.17 -4.88
CA ALA A 135 17.77 -1.62 -4.83
C ALA A 135 17.75 -0.10 -5.02
N ARG A 136 18.74 0.60 -4.44
CA ARG A 136 18.94 2.05 -4.63
C ARG A 136 17.69 2.89 -4.37
N CYS A 137 16.87 2.48 -3.41
CA CYS A 137 15.61 3.15 -3.12
C CYS A 137 15.83 4.47 -2.37
N ARG A 138 15.25 5.56 -2.89
CA ARG A 138 15.25 6.89 -2.26
C ARG A 138 14.53 6.94 -0.90
N HIS A 139 13.69 5.95 -0.60
CA HIS A 139 12.92 5.87 0.63
C HIS A 139 13.64 5.09 1.75
N ASN A 140 14.90 4.71 1.57
CA ASN A 140 15.66 3.89 2.53
C ASN A 140 15.67 4.41 3.98
N GLN A 141 15.68 5.73 4.18
CA GLN A 141 15.66 6.35 5.51
C GLN A 141 14.35 6.13 6.27
N HIS A 142 13.23 5.93 5.57
CA HIS A 142 11.90 5.85 6.19
C HIS A 142 11.42 4.41 6.45
N PHE A 143 11.90 3.44 5.66
CA PHE A 143 11.43 2.05 5.72
C PHE A 143 12.48 1.06 6.28
N GLY A 144 13.73 1.49 6.42
CA GLY A 144 14.84 0.59 6.73
C GLY A 144 15.22 -0.32 5.57
N THR A 145 16.23 -1.16 5.78
CA THR A 145 16.71 -2.10 4.74
C THR A 145 16.79 -3.53 5.27
N LEU A 146 16.62 -4.48 4.36
CA LEU A 146 17.00 -5.88 4.58
C LEU A 146 18.37 -6.14 3.95
N GLY A 147 19.24 -6.81 4.70
CA GLY A 147 20.57 -7.24 4.27
C GLY A 147 20.54 -8.66 3.74
N ILE A 148 21.26 -8.93 2.65
CA ILE A 148 21.34 -10.24 2.00
C ILE A 148 22.77 -10.68 1.72
N ASP A 149 22.99 -12.00 1.70
CA ASP A 149 24.27 -12.61 1.30
C ASP A 149 24.44 -12.66 -0.25
N ALA A 150 25.57 -13.22 -0.71
CA ALA A 150 25.87 -13.35 -2.13
C ALA A 150 24.87 -14.24 -2.87
N GLN A 151 24.23 -15.18 -2.17
CA GLN A 151 23.20 -16.08 -2.67
C GLN A 151 21.79 -15.48 -2.53
N GLY A 152 21.63 -14.27 -2.00
CA GLY A 152 20.33 -13.64 -1.80
C GLY A 152 19.53 -14.21 -0.63
N SER A 153 20.16 -14.86 0.34
CA SER A 153 19.50 -15.24 1.60
C SER A 153 19.42 -14.03 2.52
N LEU A 154 18.32 -13.90 3.26
CA LEU A 154 18.17 -12.85 4.26
C LEU A 154 19.22 -13.02 5.38
N ARG A 155 19.87 -11.92 5.76
CA ARG A 155 20.89 -11.87 6.83
C ARG A 155 20.57 -10.84 7.91
N ARG A 156 19.96 -9.71 7.53
CA ARG A 156 19.69 -8.59 8.46
C ARG A 156 18.30 -7.99 8.21
N ILE A 157 17.60 -7.60 9.27
CA ILE A 157 16.35 -6.84 9.24
C ILE A 157 16.56 -5.55 10.02
N ALA A 158 16.76 -4.44 9.31
CA ALA A 158 17.04 -3.14 9.91
C ALA A 158 18.09 -3.24 11.04
N ASP A 159 17.77 -2.74 12.23
CA ASP A 159 18.52 -2.84 13.48
C ASP A 159 17.96 -3.92 14.44
N ARG A 160 16.93 -4.66 14.02
CA ARG A 160 16.17 -5.58 14.87
C ARG A 160 16.70 -7.01 14.87
N PHE A 161 17.44 -7.38 13.83
CA PHE A 161 17.97 -8.74 13.63
C PHE A 161 19.17 -8.71 12.71
N ASP A 162 20.25 -9.40 13.08
CA ASP A 162 21.46 -9.50 12.25
C ASP A 162 22.21 -10.83 12.46
N LEU A 163 22.42 -11.58 11.39
CA LEU A 163 23.25 -12.79 11.35
C LEU A 163 24.66 -12.51 10.80
N GLY A 164 24.97 -11.26 10.47
CA GLY A 164 26.18 -10.87 9.76
C GLY A 164 26.28 -11.43 8.34
N GLY A 165 27.37 -11.09 7.64
CA GLY A 165 27.64 -11.60 6.29
C GLY A 165 26.75 -11.02 5.20
N GLU A 166 26.11 -9.87 5.44
CA GLU A 166 25.46 -9.12 4.37
C GLU A 166 26.51 -8.60 3.37
N VAL A 167 26.18 -8.67 2.08
CA VAL A 167 27.00 -8.10 1.00
C VAL A 167 26.23 -7.07 0.18
N ARG A 168 24.89 -7.10 0.25
CA ARG A 168 23.98 -6.17 -0.41
C ARG A 168 22.78 -5.90 0.49
N SER A 169 22.08 -4.80 0.25
CA SER A 169 20.83 -4.48 0.95
C SER A 169 19.83 -3.79 0.02
N GLY A 170 18.57 -3.82 0.42
CA GLY A 170 17.47 -3.16 -0.30
C GLY A 170 16.29 -2.84 0.62
N VAL A 171 15.41 -1.96 0.16
CA VAL A 171 14.18 -1.62 0.90
C VAL A 171 13.14 -2.68 0.62
N PHE A 172 12.53 -3.22 1.67
CA PHE A 172 11.44 -4.17 1.54
C PHE A 172 10.15 -3.47 1.10
N VAL A 173 9.61 -3.88 -0.05
CA VAL A 173 8.45 -3.19 -0.66
C VAL A 173 7.09 -3.76 -0.20
N GLY A 174 7.08 -4.66 0.78
CA GLY A 174 5.84 -5.23 1.29
C GLY A 174 5.24 -6.36 0.44
N LEU A 175 5.94 -6.85 -0.60
CA LEU A 175 5.56 -8.03 -1.38
C LEU A 175 6.34 -9.27 -0.91
N ARG A 176 5.60 -10.32 -0.54
CA ARG A 176 6.15 -11.64 -0.17
C ARG A 176 5.54 -12.74 -1.01
N ILE A 177 6.33 -13.77 -1.27
CA ILE A 177 5.90 -15.02 -1.89
C ILE A 177 6.13 -16.14 -0.88
N LEU A 178 5.06 -16.84 -0.48
CA LEU A 178 5.07 -17.78 0.63
C LEU A 178 4.77 -19.19 0.14
N SER A 179 5.64 -20.14 0.48
CA SER A 179 5.36 -21.57 0.30
C SER A 179 4.45 -22.10 1.41
N PRO A 180 3.56 -23.08 1.13
CA PRO A 180 2.69 -23.66 2.14
C PRO A 180 3.42 -24.25 3.37
N SER A 181 4.67 -24.69 3.20
CA SER A 181 5.52 -25.21 4.28
C SER A 181 5.67 -24.20 5.43
N LEU A 182 5.70 -22.91 5.14
CA LEU A 182 5.92 -21.86 6.13
C LEU A 182 4.78 -21.78 7.14
N PHE A 183 3.53 -22.03 6.72
CA PHE A 183 2.37 -21.98 7.61
C PHE A 183 2.37 -23.09 8.66
N ARG A 184 3.08 -24.21 8.41
CA ARG A 184 3.27 -25.27 9.43
C ARG A 184 4.16 -24.84 10.58
N ALA A 185 4.92 -23.77 10.40
CA ALA A 185 5.82 -23.18 11.39
C ALA A 185 5.25 -21.87 11.95
N LEU A 186 3.93 -21.68 11.93
CA LEU A 186 3.28 -20.54 12.58
C LEU A 186 3.66 -20.49 14.07
N PRO A 187 3.94 -19.30 14.62
CA PRO A 187 4.23 -19.17 16.04
C PRO A 187 3.00 -19.53 16.87
N ASP A 188 3.18 -20.34 17.92
CA ASP A 188 2.13 -20.60 18.90
C ASP A 188 1.89 -19.32 19.72
N ARG A 189 0.72 -18.72 19.50
CA ARG A 189 0.32 -17.44 20.11
C ARG A 189 -1.17 -17.48 20.44
N ALA A 190 -1.53 -16.81 21.53
CA ALA A 190 -2.94 -16.70 21.91
C ALA A 190 -3.74 -16.00 20.78
N PRO A 191 -4.97 -16.46 20.48
CA PRO A 191 -5.83 -15.79 19.50
C PRO A 191 -5.96 -14.28 19.78
N GLY A 192 -5.88 -13.47 18.72
CA GLY A 192 -5.92 -12.01 18.83
C GLY A 192 -4.61 -11.32 19.22
N THR A 193 -3.51 -12.07 19.41
CA THR A 193 -2.19 -11.47 19.69
C THR A 193 -1.61 -10.84 18.43
N ALA A 194 -1.30 -9.55 18.49
CA ALA A 194 -0.63 -8.86 17.40
C ALA A 194 0.85 -9.27 17.29
N PHE A 195 1.34 -9.50 16.08
CA PHE A 195 2.78 -9.73 15.82
C PHE A 195 3.18 -9.40 14.38
N GLU A 196 4.47 -9.13 14.17
CA GLU A 196 5.07 -8.86 12.86
C GLU A 196 5.64 -10.14 12.23
N ASP A 197 5.36 -10.35 10.96
CA ASP A 197 5.88 -11.49 10.19
C ASP A 197 7.42 -11.54 10.12
N LEU A 198 8.09 -10.41 9.85
CA LEU A 198 9.55 -10.38 9.73
C LEU A 198 10.26 -10.68 11.04
N SER A 199 9.95 -9.93 12.10
CA SER A 199 10.69 -9.96 13.35
C SER A 199 10.21 -11.03 14.32
N ASP A 200 8.90 -11.27 14.40
CA ASP A 200 8.32 -12.16 15.42
C ASP A 200 8.08 -13.60 14.94
N TRP A 201 8.22 -13.84 13.63
CA TRP A 201 7.99 -15.15 13.03
C TRP A 201 9.19 -15.63 12.20
N TRP A 202 9.59 -14.88 11.18
CA TRP A 202 10.58 -15.34 10.20
C TRP A 202 12.02 -15.25 10.71
N ALA A 203 12.39 -14.19 11.42
CA ALA A 203 13.71 -14.05 12.00
C ALA A 203 14.07 -15.18 12.99
N PRO A 204 13.18 -15.59 13.93
CA PRO A 204 13.43 -16.75 14.78
C PRO A 204 13.64 -18.06 14.00
N LEU A 205 12.84 -18.31 12.96
CA LEU A 205 12.99 -19.51 12.13
C LEU A 205 14.29 -19.52 11.35
N LEU A 206 14.69 -18.36 10.81
CA LEU A 206 15.96 -18.18 10.11
C LEU A 206 17.15 -18.40 11.05
N ALA A 207 17.12 -17.81 12.25
CA ALA A 207 18.17 -17.97 13.26
C ALA A 207 18.35 -19.44 13.69
N ALA A 208 17.26 -20.19 13.77
CA ALA A 208 17.27 -21.60 14.11
C ALA A 208 17.60 -22.53 12.92
N GLY A 209 17.82 -21.97 11.71
CA GLY A 209 18.04 -22.77 10.49
C GLY A 209 16.82 -23.59 10.06
N LYS A 210 15.61 -23.20 10.51
CA LYS A 210 14.34 -23.90 10.28
C LYS A 210 13.54 -23.36 9.09
N ALA A 211 13.95 -22.25 8.50
CA ALA A 211 13.34 -21.69 7.30
C ALA A 211 14.38 -21.12 6.34
N LYS A 212 14.13 -21.30 5.05
CA LYS A 212 14.91 -20.72 3.96
C LYS A 212 14.23 -19.46 3.46
N ILE A 213 14.72 -18.31 3.90
CA ILE A 213 14.18 -17.00 3.51
C ILE A 213 15.14 -16.33 2.53
N ARG A 214 14.66 -16.12 1.30
CA ARG A 214 15.42 -15.44 0.24
C ARG A 214 14.84 -14.06 -0.03
N CYS A 215 15.62 -13.23 -0.69
CA CYS A 215 15.15 -11.96 -1.22
C CYS A 215 15.50 -11.80 -2.69
N GLN A 216 14.56 -11.23 -3.45
CA GLN A 216 14.79 -10.78 -4.82
C GLN A 216 15.09 -9.29 -4.77
N LEU A 217 16.33 -8.92 -5.05
CA LEU A 217 16.76 -7.53 -5.12
C LEU A 217 16.59 -7.03 -6.56
N LEU A 218 15.61 -6.17 -6.78
CA LEU A 218 15.23 -5.64 -8.09
C LEU A 218 15.68 -4.19 -8.24
N ASN A 219 16.13 -3.82 -9.44
CA ASN A 219 16.42 -2.43 -9.76
C ASN A 219 15.13 -1.66 -10.10
N PRO A 220 15.15 -0.31 -10.07
CA PRO A 220 13.98 0.51 -10.41
C PRO A 220 13.37 0.22 -11.79
N GLU A 221 14.14 -0.26 -12.76
CA GLU A 221 13.64 -0.62 -14.08
C GLU A 221 12.79 -1.91 -14.08
N GLN A 222 12.98 -2.76 -13.06
CA GLN A 222 12.28 -4.05 -12.89
C GLN A 222 11.14 -3.98 -11.87
N LEU A 223 11.12 -2.92 -11.05
CA LEU A 223 10.22 -2.76 -9.93
C LEU A 223 9.85 -1.29 -9.77
N GLN A 224 8.61 -0.97 -10.13
CA GLN A 224 7.99 0.31 -9.85
C GLN A 224 7.27 0.20 -8.51
N TRP A 225 7.61 1.08 -7.57
CA TRP A 225 7.03 1.09 -6.24
C TRP A 225 6.83 2.53 -5.78
N GLN A 226 5.57 2.88 -5.54
CA GLN A 226 5.19 4.17 -4.99
C GLN A 226 4.36 3.93 -3.73
N PRO A 227 4.93 4.15 -2.52
CA PRO A 227 4.16 4.08 -1.29
C PRO A 227 3.09 5.19 -1.25
N VAL A 228 2.03 4.94 -0.49
CA VAL A 228 0.92 5.86 -0.20
C VAL A 228 0.69 5.88 1.33
N GLY A 229 1.77 6.14 2.06
CA GLY A 229 1.81 6.09 3.52
C GLY A 229 1.63 7.43 4.22
N THR A 230 1.96 8.54 3.55
CA THR A 230 1.83 9.94 4.00
C THR A 230 1.04 10.80 2.99
N PRO A 231 0.59 12.01 3.35
CA PRO A 231 -0.02 12.95 2.41
C PRO A 231 0.90 13.33 1.24
N GLY A 232 2.21 13.53 1.48
CA GLY A 232 3.18 13.82 0.41
C GLY A 232 3.37 12.65 -0.56
N GLU A 233 3.43 11.41 -0.03
CA GLU A 233 3.45 10.19 -0.84
C GLU A 233 2.16 10.03 -1.68
N TYR A 234 1.00 10.34 -1.09
CA TYR A 234 -0.29 10.33 -1.78
C TYR A 234 -0.38 11.37 -2.91
N LEU A 235 0.12 12.59 -2.67
CA LEU A 235 0.21 13.61 -3.72
C LEU A 235 1.17 13.16 -4.83
N THR A 236 2.32 12.59 -4.48
CA THR A 236 3.28 12.06 -5.45
C THR A 236 2.64 10.97 -6.32
N ALA A 237 1.91 10.04 -5.71
CA ALA A 237 1.21 8.98 -6.45
C ALA A 237 0.16 9.52 -7.44
N ASN A 238 -0.44 10.67 -7.16
CA ASN A 238 -1.42 11.30 -8.06
C ASN A 238 -0.78 12.17 -9.16
N LEU A 239 0.21 12.99 -8.80
CA LEU A 239 0.79 14.00 -9.69
C LEU A 239 1.95 13.41 -10.52
N SER A 240 2.60 12.37 -10.02
CA SER A 240 3.67 11.63 -10.70
C SER A 240 3.46 10.13 -10.52
N PRO A 241 2.33 9.59 -11.00
CA PRO A 241 1.98 8.19 -10.84
C PRO A 241 3.06 7.29 -11.43
N PRO A 242 3.41 6.16 -10.78
CA PRO A 242 4.37 5.24 -11.34
C PRO A 242 3.85 4.67 -12.67
N HIS A 243 4.78 4.35 -13.56
CA HIS A 243 4.44 3.59 -14.75
C HIS A 243 4.02 2.17 -14.34
N VAL A 244 2.91 1.67 -14.90
CA VAL A 244 2.46 0.30 -14.67
C VAL A 244 2.24 -0.43 -16.00
N THR A 245 2.58 -1.70 -16.07
CA THR A 245 2.53 -2.55 -17.28
C THR A 245 1.20 -3.28 -17.45
N PHE A 246 0.46 -3.48 -16.36
CA PHE A 246 -0.81 -4.23 -16.34
C PHE A 246 -2.05 -3.38 -16.71
N LEU A 247 -1.89 -2.06 -16.86
CA LEU A 247 -2.96 -1.15 -17.31
C LEU A 247 -2.43 -0.21 -18.40
N ALA A 248 -3.19 -0.06 -19.49
CA ALA A 248 -2.89 0.94 -20.50
C ALA A 248 -3.00 2.35 -19.91
N GLU A 249 -2.24 3.32 -20.44
CA GLU A 249 -2.22 4.68 -19.89
C GLU A 249 -3.61 5.32 -19.82
N ALA A 250 -4.45 5.09 -20.83
CA ALA A 250 -5.82 5.61 -20.89
C ALA A 250 -6.75 5.02 -19.82
N GLU A 251 -6.42 3.86 -19.24
CA GLU A 251 -7.24 3.14 -18.27
C GLU A 251 -6.81 3.42 -16.82
N ARG A 252 -5.62 4.01 -16.63
CA ARG A 252 -5.04 4.30 -15.32
C ARG A 252 -5.88 5.28 -14.49
N ALA A 253 -6.49 6.27 -15.12
CA ALA A 253 -7.44 7.16 -14.45
C ALA A 253 -8.82 6.52 -14.38
N ALA A 254 -9.52 6.68 -13.26
CA ALA A 254 -10.92 6.27 -13.17
C ALA A 254 -11.79 7.10 -14.14
N PRO A 255 -12.87 6.54 -14.69
CA PRO A 255 -13.79 7.29 -15.55
C PRO A 255 -14.27 8.59 -14.90
N GLY A 256 -14.17 9.69 -15.64
CA GLY A 256 -14.54 11.04 -15.17
C GLY A 256 -13.46 11.78 -14.38
N THR A 257 -12.33 11.14 -14.05
CA THR A 257 -11.18 11.83 -13.48
C THR A 257 -10.50 12.70 -14.54
N LEU A 258 -10.23 13.96 -14.20
CA LEU A 258 -9.51 14.90 -15.06
C LEU A 258 -8.11 15.15 -14.50
N ILE A 259 -7.13 15.18 -15.40
CA ILE A 259 -5.75 15.52 -15.08
C ILE A 259 -5.43 16.80 -15.85
N LEU A 260 -5.17 17.87 -15.12
CA LEU A 260 -5.05 19.23 -15.64
C LEU A 260 -3.67 19.80 -15.33
N GLY A 261 -3.30 20.83 -16.10
CA GLY A 261 -2.03 21.54 -15.98
C GLY A 261 -0.87 20.85 -16.69
N GLU A 262 0.20 21.62 -16.94
CA GLU A 262 1.46 21.06 -17.42
C GLU A 262 2.00 20.07 -16.37
N GLU A 263 2.57 18.96 -16.82
CA GLU A 263 3.14 17.92 -15.94
C GLU A 263 2.20 17.37 -14.85
N ARG A 264 0.87 17.37 -15.08
CA ARG A 264 -0.15 16.84 -14.14
C ARG A 264 -0.21 17.60 -12.81
N ASP A 265 -0.23 18.93 -12.88
CA ASP A 265 -0.29 19.82 -11.71
C ASP A 265 -1.58 19.68 -10.86
N LEU A 266 -2.69 19.19 -11.44
CA LEU A 266 -3.97 19.07 -10.74
C LEU A 266 -4.73 17.80 -11.16
N VAL A 267 -5.18 17.02 -10.17
CA VAL A 267 -6.07 15.86 -10.40
C VAL A 267 -7.45 16.16 -9.81
N LEU A 268 -8.48 16.10 -10.65
CA LEU A 268 -9.87 16.25 -10.24
C LEU A 268 -10.58 14.90 -10.33
N GLY A 269 -11.10 14.41 -9.20
CA GLY A 269 -11.93 13.22 -9.16
C GLY A 269 -13.22 13.40 -9.97
N ALA A 270 -13.90 12.29 -10.28
CA ALA A 270 -15.12 12.33 -11.07
C ALA A 270 -16.18 13.27 -10.46
N GLY A 271 -16.68 14.20 -11.27
CA GLY A 271 -17.68 15.19 -10.86
C GLY A 271 -17.19 16.29 -9.93
N ALA A 272 -15.88 16.39 -9.66
CA ALA A 272 -15.30 17.49 -8.91
C ALA A 272 -15.41 18.81 -9.68
N GLN A 273 -15.63 19.91 -8.96
CA GLN A 273 -15.83 21.24 -9.53
C GLN A 273 -14.91 22.27 -8.91
N LEU A 274 -14.45 23.22 -9.73
CA LEU A 274 -13.67 24.36 -9.30
C LEU A 274 -14.54 25.61 -9.30
N GLY A 275 -14.69 26.25 -8.14
CA GLY A 275 -15.39 27.53 -8.03
C GLY A 275 -14.70 28.61 -8.87
N GLN A 276 -15.49 29.57 -9.36
CA GLN A 276 -14.98 30.67 -10.17
C GLN A 276 -13.85 31.41 -9.45
N GLY A 277 -12.76 31.69 -10.17
CA GLY A 277 -11.59 32.39 -9.62
C GLY A 277 -10.68 31.55 -8.72
N SER A 278 -11.03 30.28 -8.44
CA SER A 278 -10.15 29.40 -7.65
C SER A 278 -8.86 29.03 -8.40
N ARG A 279 -7.79 28.80 -7.63
CA ARG A 279 -6.47 28.44 -8.13
C ARG A 279 -5.87 27.34 -7.25
N LEU A 280 -5.76 26.14 -7.82
CA LEU A 280 -5.08 25.02 -7.20
C LEU A 280 -3.81 24.69 -7.99
N ARG A 281 -2.75 24.32 -7.28
CA ARG A 281 -1.49 23.83 -7.87
C ARG A 281 -0.93 22.67 -7.08
N ARG A 282 -0.37 21.67 -7.75
CA ARG A 282 0.14 20.43 -7.15
C ARG A 282 -0.86 19.83 -6.17
N SER A 283 -2.12 19.72 -6.59
CA SER A 283 -3.22 19.37 -5.71
C SER A 283 -4.11 18.26 -6.27
N VAL A 284 -4.85 17.62 -5.37
CA VAL A 284 -5.86 16.61 -5.71
C VAL A 284 -7.20 17.06 -5.16
N VAL A 285 -8.27 16.96 -5.94
CA VAL A 285 -9.65 17.20 -5.50
C VAL A 285 -10.41 15.88 -5.57
N TRP A 286 -11.03 15.46 -4.48
CA TRP A 286 -11.77 14.20 -4.44
C TRP A 286 -13.06 14.24 -5.28
N GLU A 287 -13.58 13.06 -5.59
CA GLU A 287 -14.80 12.91 -6.39
C GLU A 287 -15.97 13.71 -5.79
N LYS A 288 -16.73 14.39 -6.64
CA LYS A 288 -17.92 15.19 -6.28
C LYS A 288 -17.68 16.37 -5.31
N GLU A 289 -16.43 16.69 -4.99
CA GLU A 289 -16.12 17.88 -4.20
C GLU A 289 -16.33 19.16 -5.02
N THR A 290 -16.73 20.24 -4.36
CA THR A 290 -16.84 21.56 -4.96
C THR A 290 -15.90 22.52 -4.23
N VAL A 291 -14.83 22.92 -4.90
CA VAL A 291 -13.88 23.90 -4.37
C VAL A 291 -14.55 25.28 -4.35
N PRO A 292 -14.51 26.04 -3.24
CA PRO A 292 -15.16 27.34 -3.16
C PRO A 292 -14.64 28.37 -4.18
N PRO A 293 -15.45 29.35 -4.59
CA PRO A 293 -14.99 30.47 -5.41
C PRO A 293 -13.81 31.20 -4.76
N ASN A 294 -12.86 31.67 -5.58
CA ASN A 294 -11.65 32.38 -5.16
C ASN A 294 -10.74 31.61 -4.16
N PHE A 295 -10.94 30.30 -3.98
CA PHE A 295 -10.08 29.48 -3.14
C PHE A 295 -8.68 29.32 -3.75
N HIS A 296 -7.64 29.54 -2.97
CA HIS A 296 -6.26 29.34 -3.38
C HIS A 296 -5.59 28.28 -2.51
N GLY A 297 -5.05 27.24 -3.13
CA GLY A 297 -4.37 26.14 -2.42
C GLY A 297 -3.22 25.57 -3.24
N ARG A 298 -2.18 25.10 -2.55
CA ARG A 298 -1.03 24.47 -3.18
C ARG A 298 -0.56 23.26 -2.37
N GLY A 299 -0.20 22.18 -3.05
CA GLY A 299 0.48 21.04 -2.40
C GLY A 299 -0.43 20.32 -1.42
N GLY A 300 -1.68 20.06 -1.78
CA GLY A 300 -2.65 19.49 -0.85
C GLY A 300 -3.85 18.81 -1.51
N VAL A 301 -4.74 18.30 -0.67
CA VAL A 301 -5.90 17.51 -1.07
C VAL A 301 -7.16 18.24 -0.63
N PHE A 302 -8.05 18.55 -1.57
CA PHE A 302 -9.39 19.04 -1.24
C PHE A 302 -10.35 17.85 -1.13
N ALA A 303 -10.91 17.65 0.06
CA ALA A 303 -11.78 16.53 0.40
C ALA A 303 -12.69 16.89 1.58
N ASP A 304 -13.90 16.34 1.62
CA ASP A 304 -14.86 16.57 2.72
C ASP A 304 -15.05 18.06 3.04
N GLY A 305 -15.12 18.89 1.98
CA GLY A 305 -15.24 20.36 2.10
C GLY A 305 -14.01 21.09 2.69
N ASN A 306 -12.89 20.40 2.92
CA ASN A 306 -11.68 20.93 3.54
C ASN A 306 -10.45 20.77 2.64
N PHE A 307 -9.42 21.59 2.88
CA PHE A 307 -8.11 21.46 2.22
C PHE A 307 -7.06 20.94 3.20
N TYR A 308 -6.54 19.75 2.93
CA TYR A 308 -5.51 19.09 3.72
C TYR A 308 -4.15 19.28 3.06
N PHE A 309 -3.24 19.95 3.75
CA PHE A 309 -1.87 20.15 3.25
C PHE A 309 -1.10 18.83 3.21
N GLY A 310 -0.20 18.71 2.22
CA GLY A 310 0.78 17.64 2.15
C GLY A 310 1.89 17.79 3.20
N ASP A 311 3.00 17.10 2.99
CA ASP A 311 4.18 17.14 3.89
C ASP A 311 4.99 18.46 3.77
N THR A 312 4.45 19.50 3.12
CA THR A 312 5.05 20.84 3.02
C THR A 312 4.17 21.87 3.70
N ASP A 313 4.79 22.74 4.51
CA ASP A 313 4.12 23.78 5.31
C ASP A 313 3.06 24.58 4.53
N PRO A 314 1.95 24.96 5.20
CA PRO A 314 0.97 25.85 4.62
C PRO A 314 1.63 27.19 4.25
N VAL A 315 1.50 27.60 2.99
CA VAL A 315 1.86 28.96 2.58
C VAL A 315 0.90 29.92 3.28
N GLU A 316 1.44 30.91 4.00
CA GLU A 316 0.68 32.01 4.58
C GLU A 316 -0.26 32.61 3.52
N GLY A 317 -1.57 32.55 3.78
CA GLY A 317 -2.61 33.08 2.89
C GLY A 317 -3.69 32.08 2.46
N ALA A 318 -3.61 30.80 2.85
CA ALA A 318 -4.73 29.89 2.73
C ALA A 318 -5.87 30.33 3.67
N GLY A 319 -6.89 30.98 3.13
CA GLY A 319 -8.10 31.32 3.87
C GLY A 319 -8.72 30.06 4.45
N GLN A 320 -8.72 29.94 5.78
CA GLN A 320 -9.50 28.92 6.47
C GLN A 320 -10.97 29.15 6.14
N ALA A 321 -11.59 28.23 5.41
CA ALA A 321 -13.04 28.11 5.41
C ALA A 321 -13.44 27.78 6.86
N GLY A 322 -14.12 28.71 7.52
CA GLY A 322 -14.41 28.65 8.95
C GLY A 322 -15.12 27.36 9.35
N ASN A 323 -14.63 26.74 10.43
CA ASN A 323 -15.20 25.58 11.08
C ASN A 323 -16.46 25.99 11.87
N PRO A 324 -17.70 25.62 11.47
CA PRO A 324 -18.89 25.92 12.25
C PRO A 324 -19.13 24.77 13.23
N GLY A 325 -18.32 24.67 14.29
CA GLY A 325 -18.38 23.44 15.10
C GLY A 325 -17.53 23.34 16.35
N ARG A 326 -17.32 24.43 17.10
CA ARG A 326 -16.94 24.34 18.52
C ARG A 326 -17.70 25.36 19.34
N LYS A 327 -18.87 24.96 19.84
CA LYS A 327 -19.41 25.57 21.06
C LYS A 327 -18.56 25.03 22.22
N SER A 328 -17.78 25.91 22.82
CA SER A 328 -17.19 25.74 24.13
C SER A 328 -18.32 25.60 25.15
N ASN A 329 -18.41 24.44 25.81
CA ASN A 329 -19.09 24.33 27.09
C ASN A 329 -18.03 24.49 28.17
N ASP A 330 -17.88 25.72 28.66
CA ASP A 330 -17.43 25.97 30.03
C ASP A 330 -18.70 26.21 30.86
N GLY A 331 -18.87 25.40 31.88
CA GLY A 331 -19.97 25.41 32.85
C GLY A 331 -19.77 24.29 33.85
#